data_AF-A0AAU3I9T6-F1
#
_entry.id   AF-A0AAU3I9T6-F1
#
_cell.length_a   1.000
_cell.length_b   1.000
_cell.length_c   1.000
_cell.angle_alpha   90.00
_cell.angle_beta   90.00
_cell.angle_gamma   90.00
#
_symmetry.space_group_name_H-M   'P 1'
#
loop_
_entity.id
_entity.type
_entity.pdbx_description
1 polymer ?
#
loop_
_entity_poly.entity_id
_entity_poly.type
_entity_poly.pdbx_seq_one_letter_code
_entity_poly.pdbx_strand_id
1 'polypeptide(L)'
;MSAFTDSLDIEWVQKILMDPTVGHEAAAADLTFNGIDTSETAVRRWRKANGYQRAILVPLGKEPKGLNTLPVEGTPEAVAENEELRERVEALTSDNRRLFQQFTKAKLRGDQYIEAIYSAARDAAQFVGATPVTPPAHDKRTNPAEVALWHLTDWQGGKRTETYDRPIMHKRIATFVDKAREITEIQRADHPVRKAVLLFTGDMVEGVSIFPGQVWELDGTLFEQMFDVADLMIWTIKQALITYEEVEVVAEWGNHGRLGRKGDGIKASDNVDRMVYNIVKERLAHESRLTKFQTSGDWYQNFSIGNYTAMAIHGDEIKSFGGNIPAYGILRKANQWASGVLPAFRDLYIGHYHQSMQLQLANGGSVFMTGSPESDNIYAHEFVAATGDPSQRLHFINPEKGRVTSEYRIWL
;
A
#
# COMPACT_ATOMS: atom_id res chain seq x y z
N MET A 1 -9.68 -12.79 -35.28
CA MET A 1 -9.02 -12.11 -34.15
C MET A 1 -8.45 -10.77 -34.65
N SER A 2 -9.27 -9.95 -35.33
CA SER A 2 -8.83 -8.65 -35.89
C SER A 2 -10.00 -7.67 -36.13
N ALA A 3 -10.86 -7.47 -35.13
CA ALA A 3 -11.93 -6.47 -35.22
C ALA A 3 -12.24 -5.75 -33.88
N PHE A 4 -11.33 -5.81 -32.90
CA PHE A 4 -11.51 -5.14 -31.60
C PHE A 4 -10.32 -4.28 -31.20
N THR A 5 -9.70 -3.64 -32.18
CA THR A 5 -8.64 -2.67 -31.98
C THR A 5 -8.91 -1.54 -32.96
N ASP A 6 -9.76 -0.60 -32.56
CA ASP A 6 -9.54 0.84 -32.69
C ASP A 6 -10.81 1.63 -32.30
N SER A 7 -10.68 2.40 -31.21
CA SER A 7 -11.46 3.60 -30.83
C SER A 7 -13.00 3.61 -30.89
N LEU A 8 -13.69 2.49 -30.65
CA LEU A 8 -15.12 2.49 -30.33
C LEU A 8 -15.32 2.21 -28.84
N ASP A 9 -16.10 3.08 -28.21
CA ASP A 9 -16.40 3.17 -26.79
C ASP A 9 -16.62 1.77 -26.15
N ILE A 10 -15.58 1.21 -25.52
CA ILE A 10 -15.49 -0.23 -25.16
C ILE A 10 -16.59 -0.61 -24.14
N GLU A 11 -17.11 0.36 -23.41
CA GLU A 11 -18.05 0.12 -22.32
C GLU A 11 -19.42 -0.40 -22.79
N TRP A 12 -19.97 0.11 -23.91
CA TRP A 12 -21.26 -0.37 -24.42
C TRP A 12 -21.15 -1.75 -25.07
N VAL A 13 -20.04 -2.02 -25.77
CA VAL A 13 -19.73 -3.34 -26.33
C VAL A 13 -19.61 -4.36 -25.20
N GLN A 14 -18.89 -4.01 -24.13
CA GLN A 14 -18.75 -4.87 -22.97
C GLN A 14 -20.08 -5.08 -22.24
N LYS A 15 -20.95 -4.07 -22.17
CA LYS A 15 -22.32 -4.22 -21.63
C LYS A 15 -23.14 -5.24 -22.43
N ILE A 16 -23.16 -5.16 -23.76
CA ILE A 16 -23.86 -6.15 -24.62
C ILE A 16 -23.24 -7.54 -24.48
N LEU A 17 -21.91 -7.62 -24.49
CA LEU A 17 -21.20 -8.89 -24.41
C LEU A 17 -21.30 -9.54 -23.02
N MET A 18 -21.48 -8.78 -21.95
CA MET A 18 -21.59 -9.30 -20.58
C MET A 18 -23.01 -9.35 -20.04
N ASP A 19 -24.02 -8.91 -20.80
CA ASP A 19 -25.42 -9.02 -20.40
C ASP A 19 -25.87 -10.50 -20.29
N PRO A 20 -26.17 -10.99 -19.08
CA PRO A 20 -26.53 -12.39 -18.87
C PRO A 20 -27.94 -12.73 -19.39
N THR A 21 -28.73 -11.71 -19.73
CA THR A 21 -30.11 -11.84 -20.24
C THR A 21 -30.19 -11.99 -21.75
N VAL A 22 -29.14 -11.59 -22.48
CA VAL A 22 -29.09 -11.61 -23.95
C VAL A 22 -28.31 -12.83 -24.45
N GLY A 23 -28.94 -13.61 -25.34
CA GLY A 23 -28.32 -14.79 -25.98
C GLY A 23 -27.15 -14.43 -26.94
N HIS A 24 -26.31 -15.40 -27.27
CA HIS A 24 -25.12 -15.18 -28.13
C HIS A 24 -25.47 -14.64 -29.52
N GLU A 25 -26.54 -15.16 -30.12
CA GLU A 25 -27.00 -14.76 -31.45
C GLU A 25 -27.56 -13.33 -31.42
N ALA A 26 -28.36 -13.00 -30.41
CA ALA A 26 -28.92 -11.65 -30.24
C ALA A 26 -27.82 -10.62 -29.97
N ALA A 27 -26.82 -10.95 -29.15
CA ALA A 27 -25.67 -10.07 -28.92
C ALA A 27 -24.82 -9.89 -30.18
N ALA A 28 -24.65 -10.94 -31.00
CA ALA A 28 -23.97 -10.81 -32.29
C ALA A 28 -24.77 -9.93 -33.26
N ALA A 29 -26.08 -10.12 -33.35
CA ALA A 29 -26.95 -9.32 -34.21
C ALA A 29 -26.98 -7.84 -33.77
N ASP A 30 -27.00 -7.56 -32.47
CA ASP A 30 -26.97 -6.20 -31.92
C ASP A 30 -25.63 -5.50 -32.19
N LEU A 31 -24.51 -6.22 -32.03
CA LEU A 31 -23.20 -5.70 -32.38
C LEU A 31 -23.07 -5.45 -33.90
N THR A 32 -23.55 -6.37 -34.74
CA THR A 32 -23.58 -6.19 -36.20
C THR A 32 -24.48 -5.04 -36.63
N PHE A 33 -25.64 -4.87 -35.98
CA PHE A 33 -26.55 -3.75 -36.20
C PHE A 33 -25.89 -2.41 -35.84
N ASN A 34 -25.06 -2.39 -34.80
CA ASN A 34 -24.28 -1.22 -34.36
C ASN A 34 -22.90 -1.12 -35.05
N GLY A 35 -22.70 -1.79 -36.20
CA GLY A 35 -21.54 -1.61 -37.07
C GLY A 35 -20.30 -2.42 -36.71
N ILE A 36 -20.40 -3.37 -35.77
CA ILE A 36 -19.31 -4.28 -35.40
C ILE A 36 -19.52 -5.61 -36.12
N ASP A 37 -18.71 -5.86 -37.16
CA ASP A 37 -18.74 -7.14 -37.87
C ASP A 37 -18.30 -8.29 -36.94
N THR A 38 -19.26 -9.13 -36.57
CA THR A 38 -19.06 -10.25 -35.65
C THR A 38 -19.99 -11.42 -35.99
N SER A 39 -19.75 -12.55 -35.35
CA SER A 39 -20.57 -13.75 -35.48
C SER A 39 -20.92 -14.31 -34.11
N GLU A 40 -22.00 -15.09 -34.03
CA GLU A 40 -22.37 -15.82 -32.80
C GLU A 40 -21.18 -16.62 -32.25
N THR A 41 -20.40 -17.25 -33.13
CA THR A 41 -19.21 -18.03 -32.76
C THR A 41 -18.13 -17.15 -32.13
N ALA A 42 -17.91 -15.94 -32.65
CA ALA A 42 -16.95 -14.99 -32.11
C ALA A 42 -17.39 -14.47 -30.72
N VAL A 43 -18.67 -14.10 -30.58
CA VAL A 43 -19.26 -13.69 -29.30
C VAL A 43 -19.16 -14.78 -28.25
N ARG A 44 -19.49 -16.04 -28.62
CA ARG A 44 -19.39 -17.19 -27.70
C ARG A 44 -17.96 -17.46 -27.24
N ARG A 45 -16.97 -17.35 -28.14
CA ARG A 45 -15.54 -17.49 -27.78
C ARG A 45 -15.10 -16.38 -26.84
N TRP A 46 -15.47 -15.14 -27.13
CA TRP A 46 -15.12 -13.99 -26.29
C TRP A 46 -15.75 -14.11 -24.89
N ARG A 47 -17.04 -14.44 -24.81
CA ARG A 47 -17.76 -14.65 -23.53
C ARG A 47 -17.14 -15.77 -22.69
N LYS A 48 -16.75 -16.89 -23.31
CA LYS A 48 -16.05 -17.98 -22.62
C LYS A 48 -14.69 -17.55 -22.06
N ALA A 49 -13.94 -16.74 -22.81
CA ALA A 49 -12.63 -16.24 -22.36
C ALA A 49 -12.73 -15.22 -21.21
N ASN A 50 -13.88 -14.54 -21.07
CA ASN A 50 -14.11 -13.47 -20.10
C ASN A 50 -15.09 -13.84 -18.97
N GLY A 51 -15.26 -15.15 -18.69
CA GLY A 51 -16.00 -15.61 -17.52
C GLY A 51 -17.52 -15.37 -17.55
N TYR A 52 -18.11 -15.19 -18.73
CA TYR A 52 -19.55 -14.99 -18.88
C TYR A 52 -20.35 -16.20 -18.35
N GLN A 53 -21.31 -15.93 -17.47
CA GLN A 53 -22.31 -16.91 -17.02
C GLN A 53 -23.68 -16.48 -17.54
N ARG A 54 -24.30 -17.32 -18.38
CA ARG A 54 -25.64 -17.07 -18.90
C ARG A 54 -26.63 -17.19 -17.73
N ALA A 55 -27.48 -16.18 -17.51
CA ALA A 55 -28.61 -16.37 -16.63
C ALA A 55 -29.54 -17.41 -17.27
N ILE A 56 -29.88 -18.46 -16.53
CA ILE A 56 -30.94 -19.38 -16.93
C ILE A 56 -32.26 -18.62 -16.69
N LEU A 57 -32.60 -17.74 -17.63
CA LEU A 57 -33.93 -17.15 -17.68
C LEU A 57 -34.85 -18.16 -18.33
N VAL A 58 -35.62 -18.87 -17.51
CA VAL A 58 -36.79 -19.62 -17.97
C VAL A 58 -37.80 -18.59 -18.46
N PRO A 59 -38.16 -18.54 -19.75
CA PRO A 59 -39.18 -17.62 -20.21
C PRO A 59 -40.51 -17.97 -19.52
N LEU A 60 -41.24 -16.97 -19.01
CA LEU A 60 -42.60 -17.22 -18.53
C LEU A 60 -43.41 -17.87 -19.67
N GLY A 61 -43.79 -19.13 -19.48
CA GLY A 61 -44.65 -19.88 -20.40
C GLY A 61 -43.97 -20.90 -21.32
N LYS A 62 -42.69 -21.24 -21.19
CA LYS A 62 -42.10 -22.42 -21.87
C LYS A 62 -41.48 -23.41 -20.89
N GLU A 63 -42.03 -24.62 -20.87
CA GLU A 63 -41.46 -25.74 -20.11
C GLU A 63 -40.08 -26.17 -20.67
N PRO A 64 -39.14 -26.57 -19.81
CA PRO A 64 -37.85 -27.11 -20.23
C PRO A 64 -38.05 -28.41 -21.00
N LYS A 65 -37.30 -28.60 -22.10
CA LYS A 65 -37.27 -29.87 -22.83
C LYS A 65 -36.76 -30.96 -21.91
N GLY A 66 -37.62 -31.95 -21.65
CA GLY A 66 -37.43 -32.99 -20.64
C GLY A 66 -36.15 -33.79 -20.79
N LEU A 67 -35.59 -34.15 -19.63
CA LEU A 67 -34.74 -35.34 -19.51
C LEU A 67 -35.54 -36.58 -19.94
N ASN A 68 -34.80 -37.56 -20.48
CA ASN A 68 -35.31 -38.78 -21.10
C ASN A 68 -36.47 -39.45 -20.37
N THR A 69 -37.48 -39.83 -21.17
CA THR A 69 -38.53 -40.83 -20.91
C THR A 69 -39.13 -40.80 -19.50
N LEU A 70 -40.11 -39.90 -19.32
CA LEU A 70 -41.09 -40.05 -18.25
C LEU A 70 -41.80 -41.41 -18.39
N PRO A 71 -42.01 -42.17 -17.30
CA PRO A 71 -42.83 -43.36 -17.36
C PRO A 71 -44.25 -43.00 -17.79
N VAL A 72 -44.93 -43.95 -18.43
CA VAL A 72 -46.32 -43.79 -18.88
C VAL A 72 -47.20 -43.38 -17.70
N GLU A 73 -47.96 -42.28 -17.85
CA GLU A 73 -48.86 -41.74 -16.84
C GLU A 73 -49.75 -42.84 -16.24
N GLY A 74 -49.78 -42.93 -14.90
CA GLY A 74 -50.65 -43.85 -14.16
C GLY A 74 -49.96 -45.08 -13.58
N THR A 75 -48.63 -45.22 -13.67
CA THR A 75 -47.89 -46.28 -12.96
C THR A 75 -47.48 -45.80 -11.55
N PRO A 76 -47.50 -46.68 -10.52
CA PRO A 76 -47.13 -46.31 -9.14
C PRO A 76 -45.72 -45.73 -9.00
N GLU A 77 -44.79 -46.18 -9.83
CA GLU A 77 -43.39 -45.72 -9.84
C GLU A 77 -43.25 -44.27 -10.33
N ALA A 78 -44.04 -43.87 -11.34
CA ALA A 78 -44.05 -42.50 -11.86
C ALA A 78 -44.66 -41.50 -10.88
N VAL A 79 -45.65 -41.94 -10.10
CA VAL A 79 -46.26 -41.13 -9.04
C VAL A 79 -45.27 -40.93 -7.90
N ALA A 80 -44.57 -41.99 -7.49
CA ALA A 80 -43.55 -41.92 -6.43
C ALA A 80 -42.35 -41.04 -6.82
N GLU A 81 -41.84 -41.15 -8.05
CA GLU A 81 -40.73 -40.32 -8.54
C GLU A 81 -41.13 -38.84 -8.66
N ASN A 82 -42.36 -38.54 -9.10
CA ASN A 82 -42.86 -37.17 -9.14
C ASN A 82 -43.09 -36.58 -7.75
N GLU A 83 -43.47 -37.40 -6.77
CA GLU A 83 -43.63 -36.97 -5.38
C GLU A 83 -42.28 -36.68 -4.74
N GLU A 84 -41.27 -37.54 -4.95
CA GLU A 84 -39.89 -37.31 -4.52
C GLU A 84 -39.30 -36.04 -5.16
N LEU A 85 -39.54 -35.81 -6.45
CA LEU A 85 -39.10 -34.59 -7.13
C LEU A 85 -39.78 -33.33 -6.58
N ARG A 86 -41.07 -33.40 -6.22
CA ARG A 86 -41.79 -32.29 -5.59
C ARG A 86 -41.25 -31.98 -4.20
N GLU A 87 -41.06 -32.99 -3.37
CA GLU A 87 -40.44 -32.84 -2.04
C GLU A 87 -39.04 -32.23 -2.15
N ARG A 88 -38.26 -32.63 -3.16
CA ARG A 88 -36.91 -32.11 -3.39
C ARG A 88 -36.91 -30.64 -3.84
N VAL A 89 -37.85 -30.26 -4.72
CA VAL A 89 -38.01 -28.86 -5.15
C VAL A 89 -38.47 -27.97 -3.99
N GLU A 90 -39.37 -28.46 -3.14
CA GLU A 90 -39.81 -27.75 -1.94
C GLU A 90 -38.67 -27.57 -0.94
N ALA A 91 -37.89 -28.62 -0.69
CA ALA A 91 -36.71 -28.58 0.18
C ALA A 91 -35.67 -27.56 -0.33
N LEU A 92 -35.33 -27.59 -1.62
CA LEU A 92 -34.39 -26.65 -2.23
C LEU A 92 -34.88 -25.20 -2.20
N THR A 93 -36.19 -24.99 -2.38
CA THR A 93 -36.80 -23.65 -2.31
C THR A 93 -36.76 -23.11 -0.88
N SER A 94 -37.03 -23.96 0.11
CA SER A 94 -36.92 -23.63 1.53
C SER A 94 -35.48 -23.26 1.91
N ASP A 95 -34.50 -24.04 1.44
CA ASP A 95 -33.08 -23.78 1.69
C ASP A 95 -32.58 -22.48 1.04
N ASN A 96 -32.97 -22.21 -0.20
CA ASN A 96 -32.63 -20.94 -0.85
C ASN A 96 -33.23 -19.73 -0.12
N ARG A 97 -34.47 -19.84 0.36
CA ARG A 97 -35.11 -18.78 1.16
C ARG A 97 -34.36 -18.55 2.47
N ARG A 98 -33.95 -19.62 3.14
CA ARG A 98 -33.15 -19.57 4.38
C ARG A 98 -31.77 -18.94 4.13
N LEU A 99 -31.06 -19.36 3.08
CA LEU A 99 -29.76 -18.81 2.71
C LEU A 99 -29.85 -17.34 2.32
N PHE A 100 -30.88 -16.95 1.56
CA PHE A 100 -31.11 -15.55 1.21
C PHE A 100 -31.36 -14.69 2.45
N GLN A 101 -32.20 -15.15 3.39
CA GLN A 101 -32.42 -14.44 4.66
C GLN A 101 -31.15 -14.34 5.51
N GLN A 102 -30.35 -15.41 5.58
CA GLN A 102 -29.05 -15.40 6.26
C GLN A 102 -28.08 -14.40 5.61
N PHE A 103 -28.03 -14.38 4.27
CA PHE A 103 -27.21 -13.44 3.50
C PHE A 103 -27.66 -12.00 3.72
N THR A 104 -28.96 -11.68 3.62
CA THR A 104 -29.48 -10.33 3.89
C THR A 104 -29.18 -9.90 5.32
N LYS A 105 -29.33 -10.78 6.32
CA LYS A 105 -29.00 -10.48 7.72
C LYS A 105 -27.49 -10.32 7.96
N ALA A 106 -26.66 -11.02 7.20
CA ALA A 106 -25.20 -10.85 7.24
C ALA A 106 -24.79 -9.52 6.58
N LYS A 107 -25.38 -9.17 5.43
CA LYS A 107 -25.15 -7.90 4.73
C LYS A 107 -25.60 -6.71 5.55
N LEU A 108 -26.80 -6.73 6.13
CA LEU A 108 -27.31 -5.65 6.99
C LEU A 108 -26.42 -5.44 8.22
N ARG A 109 -25.92 -6.53 8.82
CA ARG A 109 -24.91 -6.43 9.89
C ARG A 109 -23.60 -5.84 9.38
N GLY A 110 -23.15 -6.24 8.20
CA GLY A 110 -21.98 -5.66 7.53
C GLY A 110 -22.12 -4.15 7.33
N ASP A 111 -23.26 -3.69 6.79
CA ASP A 111 -23.54 -2.28 6.55
C ASP A 111 -23.59 -1.48 7.87
N GLN A 112 -24.20 -2.04 8.92
CA GLN A 112 -24.21 -1.45 10.27
C GLN A 112 -22.81 -1.35 10.90
N TYR A 113 -21.96 -2.37 10.71
CA TYR A 113 -20.57 -2.31 11.17
C TYR A 113 -19.76 -1.28 10.40
N ILE A 114 -19.95 -1.20 9.08
CA ILE A 114 -19.30 -0.19 8.24
C ILE A 114 -19.69 1.21 8.69
N GLU A 115 -20.98 1.47 8.91
CA GLU A 115 -21.48 2.75 9.41
C GLU A 115 -20.94 3.08 10.81
N ALA A 116 -20.95 2.11 11.73
CA ALA A 116 -20.38 2.27 13.07
C ALA A 116 -18.87 2.53 13.04
N ILE A 117 -18.12 1.87 12.15
CA ILE A 117 -16.69 2.10 11.95
C ILE A 117 -16.46 3.50 11.37
N TYR A 118 -17.22 3.93 10.36
CA TYR A 118 -17.12 5.28 9.82
C TYR A 118 -17.52 6.35 10.84
N SER A 119 -18.52 6.10 11.68
CA SER A 119 -18.87 6.98 12.80
C SER A 119 -17.74 7.04 13.80
N ALA A 120 -17.26 5.90 14.30
CA ALA A 120 -16.18 5.84 15.27
C ALA A 120 -14.88 6.47 14.73
N ALA A 121 -14.56 6.29 13.45
CA ALA A 121 -13.42 6.92 12.79
C ALA A 121 -13.58 8.45 12.71
N ARG A 122 -14.79 8.95 12.37
CA ARG A 122 -15.09 10.39 12.39
C ARG A 122 -15.05 10.98 13.80
N ASP A 123 -15.61 10.29 14.77
CA ASP A 123 -15.66 10.72 16.18
C ASP A 123 -14.25 10.74 16.79
N ALA A 124 -13.42 9.73 16.47
CA ALA A 124 -12.00 9.69 16.84
C ALA A 124 -11.18 10.80 16.15
N ALA A 125 -11.51 11.15 14.90
CA ALA A 125 -10.87 12.27 14.20
C ALA A 125 -11.23 13.63 14.82
N GLN A 126 -12.42 13.76 15.43
CA GLN A 126 -12.84 14.99 16.12
C GLN A 126 -12.20 15.18 17.51
N PHE A 127 -11.68 14.12 18.13
CA PHE A 127 -11.17 14.17 19.51
C PHE A 127 -9.67 14.52 19.65
N VAL A 128 -9.00 14.94 18.58
CA VAL A 128 -7.58 15.32 18.66
C VAL A 128 -7.45 16.80 19.02
N GLY A 129 -7.39 17.08 20.32
CA GLY A 129 -7.00 18.40 20.82
C GLY A 129 -5.62 18.77 20.27
N ALA A 130 -5.53 19.90 19.57
CA ALA A 130 -4.27 20.44 19.08
C ALA A 130 -3.40 20.87 20.26
N THR A 131 -2.43 20.04 20.67
CA THR A 131 -1.38 20.47 21.60
C THR A 131 -0.36 21.28 20.80
N PRO A 132 -0.21 22.59 21.05
CA PRO A 132 0.73 23.43 20.31
C PRO A 132 2.17 22.94 20.48
N VAL A 133 2.94 22.95 19.39
CA VAL A 133 4.36 22.59 19.41
C VAL A 133 5.18 23.85 19.65
N THR A 134 6.05 23.85 20.67
CA THR A 134 6.92 25.00 20.94
C THR A 134 7.90 25.20 19.78
N PRO A 135 7.96 26.38 19.14
CA PRO A 135 8.89 26.62 18.05
C PRO A 135 10.34 26.82 18.53
N PRO A 136 11.34 26.48 17.71
CA PRO A 136 12.72 26.84 17.99
C PRO A 136 12.92 28.36 17.94
N ALA A 137 14.02 28.82 18.53
CA ALA A 137 14.47 30.19 18.32
C ALA A 137 14.81 30.41 16.84
N HIS A 138 14.30 31.51 16.26
CA HIS A 138 14.57 31.84 14.87
C HIS A 138 16.06 32.21 14.66
N ASP A 139 16.71 31.51 13.74
CA ASP A 139 18.09 31.77 13.32
C ASP A 139 18.17 32.95 12.35
N LYS A 140 18.72 34.07 12.83
CA LYS A 140 18.83 35.34 12.10
C LYS A 140 20.04 35.43 11.16
N ARG A 141 20.95 34.46 11.16
CA ARG A 141 22.21 34.53 10.38
C ARG A 141 21.94 34.45 8.88
N THR A 142 22.71 35.14 8.05
CA THR A 142 22.44 35.19 6.59
C THR A 142 23.31 34.26 5.75
N ASN A 143 24.20 33.48 6.38
CA ASN A 143 25.03 32.50 5.69
C ASN A 143 24.14 31.49 4.93
N PRO A 144 24.63 30.91 3.80
CA PRO A 144 23.92 29.85 3.10
C PRO A 144 23.50 28.74 4.07
N ALA A 145 22.21 28.44 4.09
CA ALA A 145 21.64 27.46 5.01
C ALA A 145 21.73 26.05 4.42
N GLU A 146 21.95 25.06 5.29
CA GLU A 146 21.71 23.66 4.97
C GLU A 146 20.32 23.23 5.41
N VAL A 147 19.84 22.14 4.82
CA VAL A 147 18.57 21.50 5.17
C VAL A 147 18.88 20.10 5.70
N ALA A 148 18.37 19.79 6.89
CA ALA A 148 18.48 18.43 7.42
C ALA A 148 17.54 17.49 6.67
N LEU A 149 17.97 16.27 6.39
CA LEU A 149 17.13 15.21 5.85
C LEU A 149 17.20 14.00 6.78
N TRP A 150 16.07 13.68 7.39
CA TRP A 150 15.92 12.50 8.24
C TRP A 150 15.33 11.40 7.38
N HIS A 151 16.08 10.33 7.13
CA HIS A 151 15.54 9.16 6.45
C HIS A 151 15.22 8.09 7.49
N LEU A 152 13.92 7.85 7.62
CA LEU A 152 13.27 7.00 8.61
C LEU A 152 12.53 5.87 7.88
N THR A 153 12.88 4.61 8.13
CA THR A 153 12.32 3.49 7.37
C THR A 153 12.29 2.21 8.18
N ASP A 154 11.44 1.25 7.75
CA ASP A 154 11.42 -0.12 8.25
C ASP A 154 11.21 -0.20 9.76
N TRP A 155 10.32 0.63 10.31
CA TRP A 155 10.02 0.64 11.73
C TRP A 155 9.38 -0.66 12.22
N GLN A 156 8.62 -1.33 11.35
CA GLN A 156 7.95 -2.59 11.65
C GLN A 156 7.14 -2.52 12.97
N GLY A 157 6.40 -1.43 13.15
CA GLY A 157 5.55 -1.23 14.31
C GLY A 157 4.50 -2.33 14.39
N GLY A 158 4.65 -3.24 15.36
CA GLY A 158 3.86 -4.45 15.47
C GLY A 158 4.65 -5.73 15.56
N LYS A 159 5.94 -5.68 15.22
CA LYS A 159 6.82 -6.85 15.29
C LYS A 159 7.15 -7.20 16.73
N ARG A 160 7.31 -8.49 16.99
CA ARG A 160 7.77 -9.04 18.26
C ARG A 160 8.83 -10.09 18.05
N THR A 161 10.01 -9.81 18.57
CA THR A 161 11.15 -10.72 18.60
C THR A 161 11.69 -10.80 20.03
N GLU A 162 12.87 -11.41 20.23
CA GLU A 162 13.52 -11.42 21.54
C GLU A 162 14.07 -10.03 21.90
N THR A 163 14.52 -9.27 20.91
CA THR A 163 15.20 -7.98 21.14
C THR A 163 14.46 -6.76 20.61
N TYR A 164 13.28 -6.94 20.01
CA TYR A 164 12.51 -5.88 19.39
C TYR A 164 10.99 -6.04 19.59
N ASP A 165 10.36 -4.94 19.97
CA ASP A 165 8.92 -4.76 20.08
C ASP A 165 8.57 -3.27 19.92
N ARG A 166 7.28 -2.89 19.94
CA ARG A 166 6.88 -1.47 19.88
C ARG A 166 7.54 -0.60 20.96
N PRO A 167 7.57 -0.96 22.26
CA PRO A 167 8.32 -0.20 23.26
C PRO A 167 9.80 0.06 22.89
N ILE A 168 10.51 -0.95 22.37
CA ILE A 168 11.90 -0.79 21.91
C ILE A 168 11.96 0.10 20.67
N MET A 169 11.04 -0.04 19.70
CA MET A 169 10.90 0.85 18.55
C MET A 169 10.81 2.32 19.01
N HIS A 170 9.86 2.65 19.90
CA HIS A 170 9.67 4.00 20.42
C HIS A 170 10.96 4.54 21.07
N LYS A 171 11.63 3.72 21.89
CA LYS A 171 12.91 4.10 22.52
C LYS A 171 14.00 4.38 21.47
N ARG A 172 14.11 3.53 20.45
CA ARG A 172 15.12 3.65 19.38
C ARG A 172 14.85 4.87 18.50
N ILE A 173 13.60 5.13 18.13
CA ILE A 173 13.22 6.35 17.39
C ILE A 173 13.44 7.61 18.23
N ALA A 174 13.16 7.58 19.54
CA ALA A 174 13.50 8.70 20.41
C ALA A 174 15.02 8.94 20.48
N THR A 175 15.80 7.86 20.55
CA THR A 175 17.28 7.94 20.51
C THR A 175 17.78 8.53 19.19
N PHE A 176 17.16 8.18 18.06
CA PHE A 176 17.45 8.81 16.78
C PHE A 176 17.21 10.32 16.82
N VAL A 177 16.03 10.74 17.28
CA VAL A 177 15.64 12.15 17.35
C VAL A 177 16.61 12.95 18.21
N ASP A 178 16.97 12.45 19.39
CA ASP A 178 17.90 13.13 20.29
C ASP A 178 19.28 13.31 19.65
N LYS A 179 19.83 12.25 19.03
CA LYS A 179 21.11 12.30 18.33
C LYS A 179 21.06 13.20 17.09
N ALA A 180 19.97 13.15 16.34
CA ALA A 180 19.80 13.98 15.14
C ALA A 180 19.73 15.47 15.49
N ARG A 181 19.05 15.81 16.59
CA ARG A 181 19.05 17.17 17.15
C ARG A 181 20.44 17.59 17.58
N GLU A 182 21.16 16.76 18.34
CA GLU A 182 22.53 17.06 18.79
C GLU A 182 23.48 17.32 17.61
N ILE A 183 23.47 16.45 16.60
CA ILE A 183 24.29 16.61 15.39
C ILE A 183 23.89 17.88 14.63
N THR A 184 22.59 18.20 14.59
CA THR A 184 22.11 19.45 13.99
C THR A 184 22.64 20.68 14.72
N GLU A 185 22.68 20.68 16.05
CA GLU A 185 23.28 21.78 16.81
C GLU A 185 24.78 21.93 16.54
N ILE A 186 25.49 20.82 16.34
CA ILE A 186 26.90 20.85 15.94
C ILE A 186 27.05 21.51 14.56
N GLN A 187 26.23 21.15 13.57
CA GLN A 187 26.26 21.81 12.26
C GLN A 187 25.87 23.29 12.34
N ARG A 188 24.91 23.62 13.21
CA ARG A 188 24.48 25.00 13.48
C ARG A 188 25.58 25.86 14.09
N ALA A 189 26.67 25.30 14.60
CA ALA A 189 27.81 26.10 15.06
C ALA A 189 28.47 26.88 13.92
N ASP A 190 28.39 26.40 12.67
CA ASP A 190 28.99 27.03 11.49
C ASP A 190 27.97 27.85 10.66
N HIS A 191 26.84 27.23 10.29
CA HIS A 191 25.85 27.83 9.39
C HIS A 191 24.40 27.50 9.79
N PRO A 192 23.39 28.22 9.28
CA PRO A 192 21.99 27.92 9.63
C PRO A 192 21.53 26.56 9.13
N VAL A 193 20.76 25.85 9.96
CA VAL A 193 19.98 24.67 9.54
C VAL A 193 18.55 24.89 9.96
N ARG A 194 17.77 25.61 9.17
CA ARG A 194 16.41 26.05 9.57
C ARG A 194 15.32 25.04 9.27
N LYS A 195 15.52 24.23 8.24
CA LYS A 195 14.49 23.35 7.68
C LYS A 195 14.92 21.90 7.81
N ALA A 196 13.94 21.02 8.00
CA ALA A 196 14.14 19.59 7.81
C ALA A 196 13.15 18.99 6.82
N VAL A 197 13.59 17.94 6.14
CA VAL A 197 12.74 17.03 5.36
C VAL A 197 12.78 15.67 6.02
N LEU A 198 11.64 15.21 6.51
CA LEU A 198 11.46 13.87 7.05
C LEU A 198 10.99 12.95 5.93
N LEU A 199 11.85 12.01 5.57
CA LEU A 199 11.62 11.01 4.55
C LEU A 199 11.25 9.68 5.21
N PHE A 200 9.99 9.27 5.05
CA PHE A 200 9.50 7.94 5.44
C PHE A 200 9.46 7.03 4.22
N THR A 201 10.17 5.90 4.21
CA THR A 201 10.22 5.00 3.03
C THR A 201 9.63 3.63 3.25
N GLY A 202 8.56 3.54 4.02
CA GLY A 202 7.72 2.36 4.10
C GLY A 202 8.15 1.35 5.17
N ASP A 203 7.32 0.31 5.28
CA ASP A 203 7.37 -0.70 6.34
C ASP A 203 7.31 -0.06 7.72
N MET A 204 6.40 0.90 7.85
CA MET A 204 6.16 1.61 9.11
C MET A 204 5.41 0.70 10.08
N VAL A 205 4.42 -0.03 9.58
CA VAL A 205 3.77 -1.14 10.29
C VAL A 205 4.40 -2.49 9.92
N GLU A 206 4.25 -3.49 10.79
CA GLU A 206 4.68 -4.87 10.48
C GLU A 206 3.66 -5.62 9.59
N GLY A 207 2.38 -5.26 9.65
CA GLY A 207 1.33 -5.98 8.95
C GLY A 207 0.95 -7.30 9.66
N VAL A 208 0.11 -8.10 9.00
CA VAL A 208 -0.43 -9.35 9.57
C VAL A 208 -0.47 -10.54 8.61
N SER A 209 -0.17 -10.33 7.34
CA SER A 209 -0.31 -11.34 6.28
C SER A 209 0.84 -11.31 5.26
N ILE A 210 2.01 -10.90 5.69
CA ILE A 210 3.16 -10.63 4.82
C ILE A 210 3.89 -11.91 4.47
N PHE A 211 4.13 -12.78 5.46
CA PHE A 211 4.73 -14.09 5.29
C PHE A 211 4.05 -15.17 6.16
N PRO A 212 4.17 -16.46 5.80
CA PRO A 212 3.61 -17.56 6.60
C PRO A 212 4.21 -17.59 8.00
N GLY A 213 3.37 -17.74 9.03
CA GLY A 213 3.81 -17.80 10.42
C GLY A 213 3.96 -16.44 11.12
N GLN A 214 3.88 -15.32 10.38
CA GLN A 214 4.03 -13.96 10.92
C GLN A 214 3.17 -13.69 12.16
N VAL A 215 1.97 -14.26 12.25
CA VAL A 215 1.04 -14.08 13.38
C VAL A 215 1.64 -14.41 14.76
N TRP A 216 2.68 -15.23 14.82
CA TRP A 216 3.39 -15.58 16.06
C TRP A 216 4.49 -14.57 16.44
N GLU A 217 4.86 -13.69 15.50
CA GLU A 217 5.88 -12.64 15.63
C GLU A 217 5.22 -11.25 15.73
N LEU A 218 3.95 -11.18 16.13
CA LEU A 218 3.23 -9.92 16.31
C LEU A 218 3.02 -9.61 17.80
N ASP A 219 3.19 -8.34 18.17
CA ASP A 219 2.85 -7.83 19.51
C ASP A 219 1.46 -7.16 19.56
N GLY A 220 0.72 -7.13 18.44
CA GLY A 220 -0.56 -6.45 18.35
C GLY A 220 -1.31 -6.68 17.03
N THR A 221 -2.58 -6.32 17.05
CA THR A 221 -3.45 -6.30 15.87
C THR A 221 -3.03 -5.21 14.89
N LEU A 222 -3.39 -5.35 13.61
CA LEU A 222 -3.13 -4.32 12.59
C LEU A 222 -3.68 -2.94 12.98
N PHE A 223 -4.81 -2.91 13.69
CA PHE A 223 -5.42 -1.69 14.19
C PHE A 223 -4.51 -0.99 15.22
N GLU A 224 -3.99 -1.75 16.20
CA GLU A 224 -3.07 -1.22 17.21
C GLU A 224 -1.75 -0.75 16.58
N GLN A 225 -1.22 -1.49 15.60
CA GLN A 225 -0.05 -1.10 14.83
C GLN A 225 -0.25 0.26 14.15
N MET A 226 -1.36 0.42 13.42
CA MET A 226 -1.66 1.64 12.66
C MET A 226 -1.72 2.88 13.56
N PHE A 227 -2.41 2.82 14.70
CA PHE A 227 -2.52 3.98 15.59
C PHE A 227 -1.25 4.25 16.38
N ASP A 228 -0.54 3.21 16.84
CA ASP A 228 0.73 3.37 17.55
C ASP A 228 1.80 4.02 16.66
N VAL A 229 1.93 3.54 15.42
CA VAL A 229 2.87 4.11 14.43
C VAL A 229 2.46 5.54 14.05
N ALA A 230 1.16 5.82 13.88
CA ALA A 230 0.69 7.18 13.62
C ALA A 230 1.06 8.13 14.77
N ASP A 231 0.88 7.71 16.02
CA ASP A 231 1.21 8.50 17.19
C ASP A 231 2.73 8.75 17.31
N LEU A 232 3.55 7.73 17.04
CA LEU A 232 5.02 7.87 17.01
C LEU A 232 5.49 8.77 15.86
N MET A 233 4.88 8.67 14.67
CA MET A 233 5.18 9.56 13.54
C MET A 233 4.81 11.01 13.86
N ILE A 234 3.64 11.25 14.46
CA ILE A 234 3.23 12.57 14.93
C ILE A 234 4.23 13.11 15.94
N TRP A 235 4.60 12.30 16.95
CA TRP A 235 5.59 12.70 17.94
C TRP A 235 6.92 13.06 17.28
N THR A 236 7.42 12.23 16.35
CA THR A 236 8.68 12.45 15.63
C THR A 236 8.66 13.75 14.81
N ILE A 237 7.58 14.02 14.07
CA ILE A 237 7.41 15.26 13.31
C ILE A 237 7.35 16.46 14.26
N LYS A 238 6.67 16.35 15.40
CA LYS A 238 6.64 17.40 16.43
C LYS A 238 8.03 17.66 17.02
N GLN A 239 8.86 16.64 17.24
CA GLN A 239 10.24 16.84 17.68
C GLN A 239 11.11 17.52 16.61
N ALA A 240 10.89 17.20 15.33
CA ALA A 240 11.51 17.94 14.24
C ALA A 240 11.06 19.41 14.25
N LEU A 241 9.77 19.70 14.46
CA LEU A 241 9.23 21.06 14.57
C LEU A 241 9.66 21.83 15.84
N ILE A 242 10.15 21.14 16.87
CA ILE A 242 10.83 21.77 18.02
C ILE A 242 12.26 22.14 17.63
N THR A 243 12.88 21.36 16.75
CA THR A 243 14.27 21.53 16.35
C THR A 243 14.41 22.53 15.19
N TYR A 244 13.53 22.50 14.19
CA TYR A 244 13.59 23.24 12.93
C TYR A 244 12.41 24.22 12.81
N GLU A 245 12.65 25.35 12.14
CA GLU A 245 11.65 26.40 11.89
C GLU A 245 10.56 25.90 10.93
N GLU A 246 10.93 25.07 9.96
CA GLU A 246 10.03 24.46 8.99
C GLU A 246 10.35 22.98 8.81
N VAL A 247 9.30 22.18 8.62
CA VAL A 247 9.40 20.74 8.34
C VAL A 247 8.58 20.40 7.11
N GLU A 248 9.14 19.56 6.25
CA GLU A 248 8.41 18.88 5.19
C GLU A 248 8.46 17.37 5.41
N VAL A 249 7.44 16.68 4.94
CA VAL A 249 7.35 15.22 4.96
C VAL A 249 7.23 14.70 3.53
N VAL A 250 7.99 13.65 3.23
CA VAL A 250 7.86 12.83 2.04
C VAL A 250 7.66 11.38 2.50
N ALA A 251 6.57 10.75 2.10
CA ALA A 251 6.19 9.43 2.60
C ALA A 251 5.87 8.45 1.45
N GLU A 252 6.71 7.42 1.34
CA GLU A 252 6.54 6.25 0.49
C GLU A 252 6.10 5.04 1.34
N TRP A 253 5.27 4.15 0.78
CA TRP A 253 4.74 3.00 1.51
C TRP A 253 5.57 1.74 1.22
N GLY A 254 5.61 0.82 2.18
CA GLY A 254 6.35 -0.44 2.03
C GLY A 254 5.46 -1.66 1.87
N ASN A 255 6.08 -2.82 1.67
CA ASN A 255 5.35 -4.05 1.41
C ASN A 255 4.68 -4.66 2.65
N HIS A 256 5.12 -4.32 3.87
CA HIS A 256 4.51 -4.76 5.13
C HIS A 256 3.15 -4.10 5.39
N GLY A 257 2.88 -2.94 4.79
CA GLY A 257 1.56 -2.32 4.84
C GLY A 257 0.52 -2.96 3.91
N ARG A 258 0.86 -4.01 3.15
CA ARG A 258 -0.07 -4.65 2.19
C ARG A 258 -1.27 -5.28 2.88
N LEU A 259 -2.47 -5.02 2.32
CA LEU A 259 -3.68 -5.75 2.67
C LEU A 259 -3.72 -7.10 1.94
N GLY A 260 -3.76 -8.19 2.70
CA GLY A 260 -3.81 -9.55 2.16
C GLY A 260 -2.44 -10.09 1.71
N ARG A 261 -2.48 -11.25 1.05
CA ARG A 261 -1.28 -11.93 0.55
C ARG A 261 -0.87 -11.34 -0.80
N LYS A 262 0.42 -11.50 -1.12
CA LYS A 262 0.94 -11.12 -2.44
C LYS A 262 0.22 -11.93 -3.52
N GLY A 263 -0.46 -11.25 -4.43
CA GLY A 263 -1.19 -11.88 -5.54
C GLY A 263 -2.70 -12.01 -5.35
N ASP A 264 -3.25 -11.53 -4.22
CA ASP A 264 -4.71 -11.56 -3.97
C ASP A 264 -5.52 -10.58 -4.84
N GLY A 265 -4.88 -9.88 -5.79
CA GLY A 265 -5.54 -8.93 -6.69
C GLY A 265 -5.90 -7.59 -6.05
N ILE A 266 -5.57 -7.38 -4.77
CA ILE A 266 -5.71 -6.08 -4.09
C ILE A 266 -4.65 -5.12 -4.66
N LYS A 267 -5.08 -3.87 -4.92
CA LYS A 267 -4.17 -2.84 -5.42
C LYS A 267 -3.08 -2.57 -4.39
N ALA A 268 -1.81 -2.59 -4.81
CA ALA A 268 -0.68 -2.43 -3.88
C ALA A 268 -0.72 -1.12 -3.08
N SER A 269 -1.28 -0.05 -3.67
CA SER A 269 -1.49 1.23 -2.99
C SER A 269 -2.59 1.19 -1.93
N ASP A 270 -3.42 0.16 -1.84
CA ASP A 270 -4.37 0.00 -0.74
C ASP A 270 -3.60 -0.58 0.44
N ASN A 271 -2.90 0.32 1.13
CA ASN A 271 -1.78 0.01 2.01
C ASN A 271 -1.92 0.74 3.35
N VAL A 272 -1.60 0.05 4.44
CA VAL A 272 -1.74 0.55 5.81
C VAL A 272 -0.76 1.67 6.12
N ASP A 273 0.46 1.66 5.58
CA ASP A 273 1.40 2.79 5.73
C ASP A 273 0.75 4.07 5.18
N ARG A 274 0.04 3.98 4.05
CA ARG A 274 -0.68 5.14 3.49
C ARG A 274 -1.85 5.58 4.36
N MET A 275 -2.53 4.65 5.02
CA MET A 275 -3.56 4.98 6.00
C MET A 275 -2.94 5.75 7.18
N VAL A 276 -1.81 5.27 7.71
CA VAL A 276 -1.02 5.97 8.74
C VAL A 276 -0.64 7.37 8.26
N TYR A 277 -0.09 7.52 7.06
CA TYR A 277 0.31 8.82 6.51
C TYR A 277 -0.85 9.80 6.41
N ASN A 278 -2.04 9.33 6.01
CA ASN A 278 -3.24 10.17 5.97
C ASN A 278 -3.69 10.58 7.36
N ILE A 279 -3.69 9.68 8.35
CA ILE A 279 -4.01 10.00 9.74
C ILE A 279 -3.06 11.08 10.28
N VAL A 280 -1.75 10.91 10.06
CA VAL A 280 -0.73 11.86 10.50
C VAL A 280 -0.93 13.23 9.84
N LYS A 281 -1.16 13.24 8.51
CA LYS A 281 -1.41 14.46 7.74
C LYS A 281 -2.64 15.20 8.23
N GLU A 282 -3.75 14.51 8.45
CA GLU A 282 -4.99 15.11 8.96
C GLU A 282 -4.81 15.66 10.38
N ARG A 283 -4.17 14.91 11.28
CA ARG A 283 -3.94 15.32 12.67
C ARG A 283 -2.98 16.50 12.81
N LEU A 284 -2.11 16.73 11.83
CA LEU A 284 -1.17 17.86 11.80
C LEU A 284 -1.59 18.97 10.83
N ALA A 285 -2.79 18.92 10.24
CA ALA A 285 -3.25 19.91 9.25
C ALA A 285 -3.33 21.35 9.78
N HIS A 286 -3.36 21.53 11.11
CA HIS A 286 -3.39 22.84 11.77
C HIS A 286 -2.01 23.46 11.99
N GLU A 287 -0.92 22.70 11.83
CA GLU A 287 0.44 23.18 12.07
C GLU A 287 1.03 23.80 10.81
N SER A 288 1.13 25.14 10.78
CA SER A 288 1.55 25.89 9.60
C SER A 288 3.02 25.72 9.23
N ARG A 289 3.87 25.28 10.17
CA ARG A 289 5.29 25.02 9.92
C ARG A 289 5.56 23.65 9.30
N LEU A 290 4.56 22.78 9.26
CA LEU A 290 4.56 21.59 8.42
C LEU A 290 4.18 22.02 6.99
N THR A 291 5.13 22.57 6.26
CA THR A 291 4.88 23.32 5.02
C THR A 291 4.50 22.42 3.84
N LYS A 292 4.85 21.13 3.89
CA LYS A 292 4.51 20.14 2.87
C LYS A 292 4.38 18.74 3.46
N PHE A 293 3.36 18.00 3.03
CA PHE A 293 3.23 16.56 3.30
C PHE A 293 2.94 15.83 1.98
N GLN A 294 3.98 15.27 1.37
CA GLN A 294 3.91 14.55 0.10
C GLN A 294 3.76 13.05 0.32
N THR A 295 2.73 12.48 -0.29
CA THR A 295 2.52 11.03 -0.40
C THR A 295 1.65 10.76 -1.63
N SER A 296 1.75 9.58 -2.22
CA SER A 296 0.99 9.22 -3.42
C SER A 296 0.57 7.75 -3.40
N GLY A 297 -0.12 7.31 -4.47
CA GLY A 297 -0.40 5.89 -4.71
C GLY A 297 0.62 5.21 -5.62
N ASP A 298 1.62 5.95 -6.09
CA ASP A 298 2.77 5.39 -6.82
C ASP A 298 3.70 4.68 -5.84
N TRP A 299 4.56 3.80 -6.36
CA TRP A 299 5.57 3.04 -5.59
C TRP A 299 6.86 3.83 -5.35
N TYR A 300 6.86 5.12 -5.68
CA TYR A 300 8.00 6.00 -5.49
C TYR A 300 7.56 7.44 -5.22
N GLN A 301 8.41 8.19 -4.53
CA GLN A 301 8.31 9.64 -4.39
C GLN A 301 9.50 10.32 -5.05
N ASN A 302 9.25 11.24 -5.99
CA ASN A 302 10.26 12.17 -6.46
C ASN A 302 10.11 13.50 -5.71
N PHE A 303 11.20 14.02 -5.15
CA PHE A 303 11.17 15.25 -4.34
C PHE A 303 12.44 16.10 -4.54
N SER A 304 12.37 17.34 -4.07
CA SER A 304 13.49 18.27 -4.15
C SER A 304 13.66 19.09 -2.88
N ILE A 305 14.91 19.52 -2.65
CA ILE A 305 15.32 20.42 -1.58
C ILE A 305 16.17 21.52 -2.22
N GLY A 306 15.52 22.61 -2.64
CA GLY A 306 16.13 23.58 -3.54
C GLY A 306 16.48 22.92 -4.88
N ASN A 307 17.74 23.03 -5.29
CA ASN A 307 18.31 22.42 -6.49
C ASN A 307 18.68 20.93 -6.30
N TYR A 308 18.61 20.39 -5.08
CA TYR A 308 18.82 18.96 -4.85
C TYR A 308 17.59 18.18 -5.26
N THR A 309 17.73 17.16 -6.11
CA THR A 309 16.65 16.26 -6.51
C THR A 309 16.94 14.85 -6.04
N ALA A 310 15.94 14.19 -5.46
CA ALA A 310 16.08 12.83 -4.99
C ALA A 310 14.81 12.03 -5.23
N MET A 311 15.00 10.72 -5.30
CA MET A 311 13.92 9.75 -5.36
C MET A 311 13.92 8.92 -4.08
N ALA A 312 12.74 8.54 -3.62
CA ALA A 312 12.54 7.61 -2.53
C ALA A 312 11.68 6.45 -3.01
N ILE A 313 12.12 5.25 -2.67
CA ILE A 313 11.38 4.00 -2.87
C ILE A 313 11.48 3.19 -1.58
N HIS A 314 10.60 2.21 -1.40
CA HIS A 314 10.77 1.27 -0.31
C HIS A 314 11.90 0.28 -0.61
N GLY A 315 11.84 -0.42 -1.76
CA GLY A 315 12.90 -1.31 -2.23
C GLY A 315 12.45 -2.71 -2.64
N ASP A 316 11.20 -3.10 -2.37
CA ASP A 316 10.62 -4.38 -2.75
C ASP A 316 10.38 -4.52 -4.26
N GLU A 317 10.52 -3.41 -5.02
CA GLU A 317 10.51 -3.38 -6.48
C GLU A 317 11.78 -4.00 -7.08
N ILE A 318 12.82 -4.15 -6.27
CA ILE A 318 14.12 -4.68 -6.67
C ILE A 318 14.17 -6.15 -6.28
N LYS A 319 13.95 -7.02 -7.27
CA LYS A 319 14.15 -8.46 -7.07
C LYS A 319 15.63 -8.74 -6.78
N SER A 320 15.93 -9.34 -5.63
CA SER A 320 17.27 -9.80 -5.30
C SER A 320 17.83 -10.68 -6.42
N PHE A 321 19.00 -10.29 -6.93
CA PHE A 321 19.77 -11.05 -7.91
C PHE A 321 21.22 -11.05 -7.43
N GLY A 322 21.75 -12.21 -7.01
CA GLY A 322 23.17 -12.40 -6.73
C GLY A 322 23.62 -12.41 -5.25
N GLY A 323 22.76 -12.76 -4.29
CA GLY A 323 23.17 -12.98 -2.89
C GLY A 323 22.26 -12.32 -1.86
N ASN A 324 22.70 -12.34 -0.59
CA ASN A 324 21.94 -11.89 0.59
C ASN A 324 21.74 -10.35 0.66
N ILE A 325 22.62 -9.59 0.00
CA ILE A 325 22.51 -8.12 -0.12
C ILE A 325 22.58 -7.75 -1.60
N PRO A 326 21.51 -7.24 -2.24
CA PRO A 326 21.44 -7.13 -3.69
C PRO A 326 22.09 -5.85 -4.22
N ALA A 327 23.31 -5.50 -3.81
CA ALA A 327 24.01 -4.28 -4.23
C ALA A 327 24.07 -4.12 -5.76
N TYR A 328 24.36 -5.20 -6.48
CA TYR A 328 24.34 -5.21 -7.95
C TYR A 328 22.93 -5.03 -8.53
N GLY A 329 21.93 -5.68 -7.93
CA GLY A 329 20.53 -5.53 -8.33
C GLY A 329 20.02 -4.10 -8.14
N ILE A 330 20.38 -3.49 -7.01
CA ILE A 330 20.09 -2.10 -6.66
C ILE A 330 20.73 -1.15 -7.67
N LEU A 331 22.05 -1.25 -7.88
CA LEU A 331 22.75 -0.40 -8.85
C LEU A 331 22.20 -0.53 -10.26
N ARG A 332 21.91 -1.75 -10.72
CA ARG A 332 21.35 -1.99 -12.04
C ARG A 332 19.99 -1.30 -12.20
N LYS A 333 19.08 -1.47 -11.23
CA LYS A 333 17.75 -0.85 -11.26
C LYS A 333 17.80 0.66 -11.14
N ALA A 334 18.56 1.18 -10.18
CA ALA A 334 18.69 2.61 -9.94
C ALA A 334 19.27 3.34 -11.17
N ASN A 335 20.29 2.78 -11.83
CA ASN A 335 20.83 3.36 -13.07
C ASN A 335 19.84 3.30 -14.25
N GLN A 336 19.02 2.23 -14.36
CA GLN A 336 17.96 2.15 -15.36
C GLN A 336 16.87 3.21 -15.12
N TRP A 337 16.51 3.46 -13.86
CA TRP A 337 15.57 4.52 -13.53
C TRP A 337 16.14 5.91 -13.83
N ALA A 338 17.40 6.14 -13.45
CA ALA A 338 18.11 7.39 -13.69
C ALA A 338 18.37 7.66 -15.19
N SER A 339 18.26 6.67 -16.08
CA SER A 339 18.44 6.86 -17.53
C SER A 339 17.26 7.53 -18.23
N GLY A 340 16.34 8.16 -17.48
CA GLY A 340 15.15 8.84 -17.99
C GLY A 340 13.87 8.01 -18.00
N VAL A 341 13.89 6.79 -17.43
CA VAL A 341 12.67 5.98 -17.25
C VAL A 341 11.75 6.59 -16.19
N LEU A 342 12.33 7.18 -15.15
CA LEU A 342 11.62 7.94 -14.12
C LEU A 342 12.01 9.43 -14.19
N PRO A 343 11.25 10.32 -13.53
CA PRO A 343 11.65 11.72 -13.39
C PRO A 343 13.09 11.85 -12.90
N ALA A 344 13.80 12.86 -13.39
CA ALA A 344 15.22 13.02 -13.08
C ALA A 344 15.47 13.22 -11.57
N PHE A 345 16.38 12.43 -11.03
CA PHE A 345 16.86 12.53 -9.66
C PHE A 345 18.38 12.44 -9.62
N ARG A 346 19.00 13.11 -8.63
CA ARG A 346 20.43 12.97 -8.36
C ARG A 346 20.67 11.69 -7.57
N ASP A 347 20.03 11.55 -6.42
CA ASP A 347 20.24 10.44 -5.48
C ASP A 347 18.95 9.64 -5.24
N LEU A 348 19.11 8.40 -4.81
CA LEU A 348 18.02 7.48 -4.47
C LEU A 348 18.11 7.08 -2.99
N TYR A 349 17.01 7.19 -2.25
CA TYR A 349 16.88 6.71 -0.87
C TYR A 349 16.02 5.43 -0.86
N ILE A 350 16.48 4.42 -0.12
CA ILE A 350 15.87 3.07 -0.07
C ILE A 350 15.95 2.46 1.34
N GLY A 351 14.93 1.69 1.71
CA GLY A 351 14.85 0.89 2.95
C GLY A 351 14.88 -0.62 2.64
N HIS A 352 13.93 -1.37 3.19
CA HIS A 352 13.57 -2.77 2.90
C HIS A 352 14.60 -3.85 3.31
N TYR A 353 15.89 -3.56 3.16
CA TYR A 353 16.97 -4.54 3.40
C TYR A 353 17.54 -4.48 4.82
N HIS A 354 17.06 -3.54 5.64
CA HIS A 354 17.41 -3.35 7.06
C HIS A 354 18.92 -3.15 7.31
N GLN A 355 19.67 -2.78 6.28
CA GLN A 355 21.10 -2.55 6.36
C GLN A 355 21.46 -1.18 5.81
N SER A 356 22.50 -0.58 6.38
CA SER A 356 23.02 0.68 5.85
C SER A 356 24.07 0.43 4.78
N MET A 357 23.89 1.01 3.59
CA MET A 357 24.85 0.94 2.49
C MET A 357 24.79 2.22 1.65
N GLN A 358 25.91 2.56 1.01
CA GLN A 358 25.97 3.60 -0.02
C GLN A 358 26.54 3.01 -1.30
N LEU A 359 25.90 3.27 -2.43
CA LEU A 359 26.31 2.76 -3.74
C LEU A 359 26.36 3.91 -4.75
N GLN A 360 27.50 4.08 -5.42
CA GLN A 360 27.69 5.15 -6.40
C GLN A 360 26.95 4.84 -7.71
N LEU A 361 26.11 5.77 -8.18
CA LEU A 361 25.43 5.71 -9.47
C LEU A 361 26.32 6.21 -10.60
N ALA A 362 26.02 5.76 -11.82
CA ALA A 362 26.75 6.14 -13.04
C ALA A 362 26.52 7.61 -13.44
N ASN A 363 25.41 8.22 -13.02
CA ASN A 363 25.12 9.64 -13.22
C ASN A 363 25.85 10.56 -12.22
N GLY A 364 26.73 10.03 -11.36
CA GLY A 364 27.45 10.77 -10.34
C GLY A 364 26.70 10.96 -9.01
N GLY A 365 25.45 10.50 -8.92
CA GLY A 365 24.68 10.44 -7.67
C GLY A 365 24.94 9.18 -6.85
N SER A 366 24.17 9.00 -5.77
CA SER A 366 24.30 7.85 -4.87
C SER A 366 22.95 7.19 -4.60
N VAL A 367 22.98 5.88 -4.34
CA VAL A 367 21.92 5.18 -3.61
C VAL A 367 22.30 5.16 -2.13
N PHE A 368 21.40 5.63 -1.28
CA PHE A 368 21.50 5.60 0.16
C PHE A 368 20.49 4.59 0.72
N MET A 369 21.01 3.44 1.12
CA MET A 369 20.24 2.41 1.82
C MET A 369 20.35 2.67 3.32
N THR A 370 19.21 2.73 3.99
CA THR A 370 19.13 3.03 5.42
C THR A 370 18.76 1.76 6.20
N GLY A 371 19.35 1.64 7.39
CA GLY A 371 19.04 0.54 8.30
C GLY A 371 17.62 0.61 8.85
N SER A 372 17.25 -0.42 9.60
CA SER A 372 16.00 -0.46 10.38
C SER A 372 16.29 -0.17 11.86
N PRO A 373 15.33 0.32 12.67
CA PRO A 373 15.43 0.22 14.12
C PRO A 373 15.31 -1.22 14.65
N GLU A 374 14.90 -2.20 13.86
CA GLU A 374 14.87 -3.62 14.21
C GLU A 374 16.29 -4.17 14.43
N SER A 375 16.47 -5.09 15.38
CA SER A 375 17.75 -5.77 15.66
C SER A 375 17.79 -7.25 15.26
N ASP A 376 16.65 -7.91 15.10
CA ASP A 376 16.56 -9.35 14.87
C ASP A 376 15.28 -9.72 14.11
N ASN A 377 15.43 -10.58 13.10
CA ASN A 377 14.32 -11.07 12.29
C ASN A 377 14.54 -12.56 12.03
N ILE A 378 13.70 -13.44 12.60
CA ILE A 378 13.86 -14.90 12.48
C ILE A 378 13.80 -15.32 11.00
N TYR A 379 12.86 -14.76 10.24
CA TYR A 379 12.77 -14.99 8.80
C TYR A 379 14.02 -14.50 8.06
N ALA A 380 14.53 -13.30 8.38
CA ALA A 380 15.75 -12.82 7.73
C ALA A 380 16.97 -13.65 8.13
N HIS A 381 17.06 -14.15 9.36
CA HIS A 381 18.13 -15.05 9.80
C HIS A 381 18.10 -16.38 9.03
N GLU A 382 16.92 -16.97 8.84
CA GLU A 382 16.76 -18.26 8.18
C GLU A 382 16.91 -18.16 6.65
N PHE A 383 16.28 -17.16 6.01
CA PHE A 383 16.16 -17.09 4.55
C PHE A 383 17.14 -16.10 3.90
N VAL A 384 17.52 -15.04 4.61
CA VAL A 384 18.41 -13.99 4.08
C VAL A 384 19.82 -14.11 4.68
N ALA A 385 20.00 -14.77 5.82
CA ALA A 385 21.25 -14.87 6.57
C ALA A 385 21.99 -13.52 6.68
N ALA A 386 21.24 -12.47 7.02
CA ALA A 386 21.74 -11.11 7.17
C ALA A 386 21.10 -10.47 8.41
N THR A 387 21.91 -9.76 9.18
CA THR A 387 21.47 -8.94 10.31
C THR A 387 22.05 -7.55 10.11
N GLY A 388 21.25 -6.52 10.36
CA GLY A 388 21.70 -5.13 10.40
C GLY A 388 21.76 -4.65 11.84
N ASP A 389 22.79 -3.88 12.19
CA ASP A 389 22.80 -3.15 13.45
C ASP A 389 21.75 -2.03 13.39
N PRO A 390 20.90 -1.86 14.42
CA PRO A 390 19.83 -0.87 14.44
C PRO A 390 20.33 0.53 14.10
N SER A 391 19.82 1.11 13.02
CA SER A 391 20.24 2.44 12.57
C SER A 391 19.21 3.16 11.73
N GLN A 392 19.33 4.48 11.70
CA GLN A 392 18.61 5.38 10.80
C GLN A 392 19.58 6.43 10.25
N ARG A 393 19.15 7.25 9.28
CA ARG A 393 20.05 8.14 8.54
C ARG A 393 19.68 9.61 8.71
N LEU A 394 20.70 10.43 8.94
CA LEU A 394 20.62 11.89 8.94
C LEU A 394 21.61 12.43 7.90
N HIS A 395 21.11 13.19 6.94
CA HIS A 395 21.92 13.93 5.99
C HIS A 395 21.75 15.44 6.19
N PHE A 396 22.76 16.19 5.76
CA PHE A 396 22.63 17.63 5.52
C PHE A 396 22.80 17.92 4.04
N ILE A 397 21.91 18.77 3.54
CA ILE A 397 21.79 19.08 2.12
C ILE A 397 22.09 20.55 1.91
N ASN A 398 22.97 20.85 0.96
CA ASN A 398 23.12 22.21 0.45
C ASN A 398 22.08 22.43 -0.67
N PRO A 399 21.01 23.21 -0.44
CA PRO A 399 19.92 23.37 -1.39
C PRO A 399 20.35 24.15 -2.63
N GLU A 400 21.32 25.05 -2.54
CA GLU A 400 21.76 25.86 -3.69
C GLU A 400 22.69 25.06 -4.62
N LYS A 401 23.65 24.33 -4.04
CA LYS A 401 24.59 23.48 -4.79
C LYS A 401 23.97 22.14 -5.21
N GLY A 402 22.78 21.82 -4.71
CA GLY A 402 22.05 20.60 -5.05
C GLY A 402 22.81 19.32 -4.73
N ARG A 403 23.36 19.21 -3.52
CA ARG A 403 24.16 18.04 -3.08
C ARG A 403 24.06 17.78 -1.58
N VAL A 404 24.25 16.52 -1.21
CA VAL A 404 24.54 16.13 0.17
C VAL A 404 25.92 16.68 0.57
N THR A 405 26.02 17.25 1.76
CA THR A 405 27.27 17.81 2.32
C THR A 405 27.78 17.04 3.52
N SER A 406 26.91 16.35 4.24
CA SER A 406 27.29 15.50 5.37
C SER A 406 26.33 14.32 5.51
N GLU A 407 26.88 13.17 5.86
CA GLU A 407 26.17 11.90 5.95
C GLU A 407 26.41 11.26 7.32
N TYR A 408 25.33 10.92 8.03
CA TYR A 408 25.39 10.27 9.33
C TYR A 408 24.53 9.01 9.34
N ARG A 409 25.15 7.88 9.67
CA ARG A 409 24.45 6.68 10.15
C ARG A 409 24.32 6.77 11.65
N ILE A 410 23.09 6.96 12.13
CA ILE A 410 22.76 7.07 13.55
C ILE A 410 22.40 5.68 14.08
N TRP A 411 23.25 5.14 14.95
CA TRP A 411 23.03 3.87 15.65
C TRP A 411 22.02 4.00 16.80
N LEU A 412 21.17 2.99 17.02
CA LEU A 412 20.01 3.05 17.93
C LEU A 412 20.07 2.07 19.11
#